data_AF-A0A5B3GSE2-F1
#
_entry.id   AF-A0A5B3GSE2-F1
#
_cell.length_a   1.000
_cell.length_b   1.000
_cell.length_c   1.000
_cell.angle_alpha   90.00
_cell.angle_beta   90.00
_cell.angle_gamma   90.00
#
_symmetry.space_group_name_H-M   'P 1'
#
loop_
_entity.id
_entity.type
_entity.pdbx_description
1 polymer ?
#
loop_
_entity_poly.entity_id
_entity_poly.type
_entity_poly.pdbx_seq_one_letter_code
_entity_poly.pdbx_strand_id
1 'polypeptide(L)'
;MAEEKGLTVIDEAKRKFELACKDASALQIVNNFGAAFTAVNVIALLREALSDEVMERVFMPLMNTKVGFLTDRNGRPRKNGTVQPLYTIPVVRDAIIDAVSIGLLPTGNQFNIIAERMYPTKEGYTALLRKLGVKYFIDVSFDKGQTAGFAEVPCKISYTYNGEKNSFGIVATVKKDDYSSPDQIRGKAERRAKKALYEYITGCDFGDADEQSGPVEDVEYKDVTHEVETEIQNNANTGGTLDFGQAETNGTKQPLKTPGF
;
A
#
# COMPACT_ATOMS: atom_id res chain seq x y z
N MET A 1 13.23 -10.59 34.64
CA MET A 1 12.97 -11.74 33.75
C MET A 1 11.84 -11.52 32.74
N ALA A 2 10.61 -11.13 33.12
CA ALA A 2 9.54 -10.87 32.14
C ALA A 2 9.77 -9.58 31.32
N GLU A 3 10.14 -8.47 31.97
CA GLU A 3 10.47 -7.20 31.28
C GLU A 3 11.71 -7.31 30.38
N GLU A 4 12.71 -8.06 30.82
CA GLU A 4 13.97 -8.27 30.09
C GLU A 4 13.73 -9.10 28.81
N LYS A 5 12.86 -10.12 28.89
CA LYS A 5 12.40 -10.87 27.70
C LYS A 5 11.59 -9.98 26.74
N GLY A 6 10.67 -9.16 27.25
CA GLY A 6 9.88 -8.24 26.41
C GLY A 6 10.75 -7.23 25.66
N LEU A 7 11.81 -6.70 26.30
CA LEU A 7 12.75 -5.80 25.64
C LEU A 7 13.51 -6.49 24.50
N THR A 8 13.95 -7.74 24.70
CA THR A 8 14.62 -8.53 23.64
C THR A 8 13.72 -8.83 22.45
N VAL A 9 12.42 -9.08 22.68
CA VAL A 9 11.44 -9.32 21.61
C VAL A 9 11.23 -8.05 20.77
N ILE A 10 11.11 -6.89 21.42
CA ILE A 10 10.93 -5.61 20.74
C ILE A 10 12.17 -5.26 19.90
N ASP A 11 13.38 -5.48 20.42
CA ASP A 11 14.62 -5.19 19.69
C ASP A 11 14.80 -6.10 18.45
N GLU A 12 14.46 -7.38 18.57
CA GLU A 12 14.48 -8.30 17.43
C GLU A 12 13.43 -7.92 16.39
N ALA A 13 12.20 -7.63 16.83
CA ALA A 13 11.12 -7.18 15.97
C ALA A 13 11.47 -5.89 15.23
N LYS A 14 12.10 -4.93 15.91
CA LYS A 14 12.59 -3.69 15.31
C LYS A 14 13.57 -3.99 14.18
N ARG A 15 14.56 -4.87 14.41
CA ARG A 15 15.54 -5.25 13.38
C ARG A 15 14.87 -5.92 12.18
N LYS A 16 13.94 -6.85 12.40
CA LYS A 16 13.18 -7.51 11.33
C LYS A 16 12.32 -6.51 10.54
N PHE A 17 11.63 -5.62 11.25
CA PHE A 17 10.79 -4.59 10.65
C PHE A 17 11.61 -3.61 9.80
N GLU A 18 12.76 -3.15 10.30
CA GLU A 18 13.66 -2.27 9.54
C GLU A 18 14.19 -2.94 8.27
N LEU A 19 14.49 -4.24 8.31
CA LEU A 19 14.89 -5.00 7.13
C LEU A 19 13.76 -5.10 6.11
N ALA A 20 12.56 -5.49 6.57
CA ALA A 20 11.39 -5.60 5.71
C ALA A 20 10.98 -4.25 5.08
N CYS A 21 11.13 -3.13 5.82
CA CYS A 21 10.93 -1.79 5.27
C CYS A 21 11.89 -1.46 4.11
N LYS A 22 13.15 -1.90 4.20
CA LYS A 22 14.13 -1.68 3.13
C LYS A 22 13.76 -2.47 1.89
N ASP A 23 13.41 -3.74 2.07
CA ASP A 23 13.00 -4.63 0.97
C ASP A 23 11.71 -4.13 0.31
N ALA A 24 10.74 -3.67 1.11
CA ALA A 24 9.51 -3.03 0.63
C ALA A 24 9.81 -1.81 -0.26
N SER A 25 10.74 -0.95 0.16
CA SER A 25 11.11 0.24 -0.61
C SER A 25 11.80 -0.07 -1.94
N ALA A 26 12.38 -1.27 -2.08
CA ALA A 26 13.02 -1.75 -3.30
C ALA A 26 12.01 -2.34 -4.31
N LEU A 27 10.75 -2.58 -3.92
CA LEU A 27 9.71 -3.13 -4.80
C LEU A 27 9.26 -2.16 -5.92
N GLN A 28 9.70 -0.90 -5.92
CA GLN A 28 9.15 0.14 -6.80
C GLN A 28 9.50 0.04 -8.29
N ILE A 29 10.23 -0.98 -8.76
CA ILE A 29 10.67 -1.00 -10.16
C ILE A 29 10.75 -2.43 -10.70
N VAL A 30 9.64 -3.05 -11.14
CA VAL A 30 9.53 -3.83 -12.39
C VAL A 30 8.18 -4.56 -12.50
N ASN A 31 7.52 -4.37 -13.65
CA ASN A 31 6.47 -5.26 -14.15
C ASN A 31 7.04 -6.67 -14.39
N ASN A 32 6.88 -7.58 -13.43
CA ASN A 32 6.91 -9.02 -13.67
C ASN A 32 6.31 -9.79 -12.47
N PHE A 33 5.80 -11.00 -12.69
CA PHE A 33 5.24 -11.88 -11.66
C PHE A 33 6.15 -12.05 -10.41
N GLY A 34 7.47 -11.90 -10.55
CA GLY A 34 8.43 -11.90 -9.44
C GLY A 34 8.23 -10.78 -8.41
N ALA A 35 7.67 -9.64 -8.81
CA ALA A 35 7.32 -8.56 -7.87
C ALA A 35 6.19 -8.98 -6.91
N ALA A 36 5.23 -9.79 -7.38
CA ALA A 36 4.16 -10.31 -6.55
C ALA A 36 4.69 -11.29 -5.48
N PHE A 37 5.57 -12.23 -5.86
CA PHE A 37 6.21 -13.13 -4.90
C PHE A 37 7.08 -12.39 -3.88
N THR A 38 7.80 -11.36 -4.33
CA THR A 38 8.59 -10.52 -3.43
C THR A 38 7.70 -9.74 -2.47
N ALA A 39 6.57 -9.21 -2.95
CA ALA A 39 5.59 -8.53 -2.10
C ALA A 39 4.98 -9.47 -1.05
N VAL A 40 4.64 -10.72 -1.41
CA VAL A 40 4.15 -11.73 -0.47
C VAL A 40 5.18 -12.00 0.63
N ASN A 41 6.45 -12.18 0.27
CA ASN A 41 7.52 -12.41 1.24
C ASN A 41 7.70 -11.21 2.18
N VAL A 42 7.68 -9.99 1.64
CA VAL A 42 7.78 -8.76 2.45
C VAL A 42 6.60 -8.65 3.42
N ILE A 43 5.38 -8.91 2.97
CA ILE A 43 4.18 -8.90 3.82
C ILE A 43 4.30 -9.97 4.92
N ALA A 44 4.73 -11.19 4.59
CA ALA A 44 4.91 -12.25 5.57
C ALA A 44 5.93 -11.87 6.65
N LEU A 45 7.08 -11.31 6.25
CA LEU A 45 8.10 -10.82 7.18
C LEU A 45 7.59 -9.66 8.05
N LEU A 46 6.81 -8.74 7.48
CA LEU A 46 6.19 -7.67 8.25
C LEU A 46 5.16 -8.20 9.25
N ARG A 47 4.33 -9.19 8.87
CA ARG A 47 3.38 -9.83 9.79
C ARG A 47 4.09 -10.54 10.95
N GLU A 48 5.20 -11.23 10.67
CA GLU A 48 6.02 -11.87 11.71
C GLU A 48 6.65 -10.83 12.64
N ALA A 49 7.20 -9.75 12.09
CA ALA A 49 7.81 -8.68 12.88
C ALA A 49 6.77 -7.92 13.73
N LEU A 50 5.54 -7.77 13.22
CA LEU A 50 4.43 -7.10 13.89
C LEU A 50 3.62 -8.09 14.75
N SER A 51 4.28 -8.86 15.61
CA SER A 51 3.62 -9.80 16.54
C SER A 51 2.58 -9.11 17.43
N ASP A 52 1.66 -9.86 18.05
CA ASP A 52 0.64 -9.29 18.93
C ASP A 52 1.26 -8.47 20.07
N GLU A 53 2.37 -8.94 20.66
CA GLU A 53 3.10 -8.23 21.70
C GLU A 53 3.68 -6.90 21.20
N VAL A 54 4.28 -6.89 20.01
CA VAL A 54 4.84 -5.67 19.40
C VAL A 54 3.72 -4.69 19.07
N MET A 55 2.61 -5.18 18.51
CA MET A 55 1.44 -4.36 18.22
C MET A 55 0.91 -3.72 19.50
N GLU A 56 0.70 -4.48 20.56
CA GLU A 56 0.17 -3.99 21.83
C GLU A 56 1.10 -2.95 22.50
N ARG A 57 2.42 -3.20 22.48
CA ARG A 57 3.39 -2.36 23.20
C ARG A 57 3.85 -1.13 22.41
N VAL A 58 3.87 -1.20 21.08
CA VAL A 58 4.52 -0.18 20.24
C VAL A 58 3.51 0.57 19.38
N PHE A 59 2.65 -0.13 18.64
CA PHE A 59 1.84 0.49 17.59
C PHE A 59 0.42 0.84 18.02
N MET A 60 -0.23 0.02 18.84
CA MET A 60 -1.54 0.33 19.40
C MET A 60 -1.53 1.61 20.24
N PRO A 61 -0.49 1.93 21.04
CA PRO A 61 -0.40 3.20 21.76
C PRO A 61 -0.28 4.44 20.85
N LEU A 62 0.11 4.27 19.57
CA LEU A 62 0.19 5.35 18.60
C LEU A 62 -1.17 5.69 17.97
N MET A 63 -2.13 4.76 18.01
CA MET A 63 -3.46 4.94 17.42
C MET A 63 -4.20 6.10 18.08
N ASN A 64 -4.77 6.99 17.26
CA ASN A 64 -5.48 8.20 17.67
C ASN A 64 -4.63 9.20 18.48
N THR A 65 -3.31 9.19 18.27
CA THR A 65 -2.39 10.18 18.86
C THR A 65 -1.83 11.15 17.81
N LYS A 66 -1.36 12.32 18.26
CA LYS A 66 -0.70 13.29 17.37
C LYS A 66 0.63 12.79 16.80
N VAL A 67 1.32 11.93 17.56
CA VAL A 67 2.63 11.38 17.16
C VAL A 67 2.47 10.22 16.19
N GLY A 68 1.40 9.42 16.34
CA GLY A 68 1.09 8.26 15.53
C GLY A 68 0.26 8.57 14.29
N PHE A 69 -0.89 7.91 14.21
CA PHE A 69 -1.88 8.01 13.12
C PHE A 69 -3.29 8.16 13.68
N LEU A 70 -4.20 8.74 12.89
CA LEU A 70 -5.59 8.93 13.28
C LEU A 70 -6.51 7.88 12.63
N THR A 71 -7.64 7.63 13.30
CA THR A 71 -8.67 6.72 12.82
C THR A 71 -10.06 7.33 12.90
N ASP A 72 -11.00 6.84 12.10
CA ASP A 72 -12.43 7.20 12.23
C ASP A 72 -13.13 6.50 13.41
N ARG A 73 -12.51 5.47 14.00
CA ARG A 73 -12.92 4.81 15.26
C ARG A 73 -12.07 5.29 16.44
N ASN A 74 -12.34 6.51 16.91
CA ASN A 74 -11.53 7.22 17.91
C ASN A 74 -12.11 7.24 19.34
N GLY A 75 -13.09 6.38 19.64
CA GLY A 75 -13.74 6.31 20.95
C GLY A 75 -14.67 7.48 21.28
N ARG A 76 -14.85 8.44 20.36
CA ARG A 76 -15.80 9.54 20.56
C ARG A 76 -17.22 9.13 20.12
N PRO A 77 -18.27 9.60 20.81
CA PRO A 77 -19.65 9.35 20.39
C PRO A 77 -19.94 9.92 19.00
N ARG A 78 -20.63 9.14 18.17
CA ARG A 78 -21.23 9.62 16.91
C ARG A 78 -22.45 10.51 17.20
N LYS A 79 -23.01 11.14 16.15
CA LYS A 79 -24.20 12.01 16.25
C LYS A 79 -25.42 11.33 16.91
N ASN A 80 -25.54 10.01 16.77
CA ASN A 80 -26.59 9.19 17.37
C ASN A 80 -26.25 8.71 18.81
N GLY A 81 -25.17 9.20 19.41
CA GLY A 81 -24.71 8.81 20.75
C GLY A 81 -23.98 7.48 20.82
N THR A 82 -23.89 6.71 19.72
CA THR A 82 -23.17 5.42 19.75
C THR A 82 -21.67 5.62 19.66
N VAL A 83 -20.92 4.90 20.49
CA VAL A 83 -19.46 4.84 20.43
C VAL A 83 -19.07 3.58 19.68
N GLN A 84 -18.29 3.72 18.62
CA GLN A 84 -17.72 2.56 17.94
C GLN A 84 -16.48 2.08 18.70
N PRO A 85 -16.27 0.75 18.79
CA PRO A 85 -15.05 0.20 19.36
C PRO A 85 -13.85 0.66 18.51
N LEU A 86 -12.70 0.82 19.16
CA LEU A 86 -11.44 1.10 18.47
C LEU A 86 -11.10 -0.05 17.51
N TYR A 87 -10.24 0.22 16.53
CA TYR A 87 -9.74 -0.83 15.66
C TYR A 87 -8.92 -1.87 16.42
N THR A 88 -9.04 -3.13 15.98
CA THR A 88 -8.36 -4.29 16.58
C THR A 88 -6.92 -4.39 16.07
N ILE A 89 -6.09 -5.18 16.76
CA ILE A 89 -4.70 -5.45 16.35
C ILE A 89 -4.59 -5.90 14.88
N PRO A 90 -5.40 -6.87 14.39
CA PRO A 90 -5.32 -7.28 12.98
C PRO A 90 -5.53 -6.12 11.99
N VAL A 91 -6.55 -5.28 12.20
CA VAL A 91 -6.83 -4.13 11.32
C VAL A 91 -5.68 -3.13 11.34
N VAL A 92 -5.17 -2.80 12.53
CA VAL A 92 -4.08 -1.84 12.66
C VAL A 92 -2.78 -2.39 12.07
N ARG A 93 -2.51 -3.70 12.26
CA ARG A 93 -1.36 -4.39 11.68
C ARG A 93 -1.38 -4.31 10.16
N ASP A 94 -2.51 -4.64 9.55
CA ASP A 94 -2.66 -4.67 8.10
C ASP A 94 -2.52 -3.27 7.50
N ALA A 95 -3.12 -2.26 8.14
CA ALA A 95 -2.94 -0.87 7.73
C ALA A 95 -1.49 -0.39 7.84
N ILE A 96 -0.73 -0.82 8.86
CA ILE A 96 0.71 -0.50 8.98
C ILE A 96 1.49 -1.18 7.86
N ILE A 97 1.20 -2.43 7.54
CA ILE A 97 1.84 -3.17 6.45
C ILE A 97 1.62 -2.45 5.12
N ASP A 98 0.37 -2.05 4.82
CA ASP A 98 0.05 -1.29 3.61
C ASP A 98 0.82 0.02 3.55
N ALA A 99 0.84 0.78 4.66
CA ALA A 99 1.55 2.06 4.74
C ALA A 99 3.06 1.89 4.48
N VAL A 100 3.68 0.92 5.16
CA VAL A 100 5.12 0.65 5.05
C VAL A 100 5.49 0.16 3.66
N SER A 101 4.63 -0.64 3.04
CA SER A 101 4.83 -1.18 1.69
C SER A 101 5.00 -0.08 0.64
N ILE A 102 4.38 1.08 0.84
CA ILE A 102 4.52 2.26 -0.03
C ILE A 102 5.50 3.30 0.51
N GLY A 103 6.17 3.02 1.64
CA GLY A 103 7.20 3.87 2.23
C GLY A 103 6.71 4.94 3.21
N LEU A 104 5.49 4.81 3.74
CA LEU A 104 4.98 5.62 4.84
C LEU A 104 5.37 5.02 6.20
N LEU A 105 5.31 5.85 7.24
CA LEU A 105 5.63 5.46 8.62
C LEU A 105 4.40 5.54 9.54
N PRO A 106 4.33 4.70 10.59
CA PRO A 106 3.28 4.76 11.63
C PRO A 106 3.40 5.96 12.58
N THR A 107 4.30 6.89 12.28
CA THR A 107 4.53 8.12 13.04
C THR A 107 4.53 9.34 12.14
N GLY A 108 4.29 10.51 12.73
CA GLY A 108 4.22 11.77 12.01
C GLY A 108 2.93 11.96 11.21
N ASN A 109 1.87 11.25 11.60
CA ASN A 109 0.54 11.32 10.97
C ASN A 109 0.59 11.08 9.45
N GLN A 110 1.42 10.14 8.98
CA GLN A 110 1.63 9.91 7.54
C GLN A 110 0.51 9.12 6.86
N PHE A 111 -0.23 8.32 7.61
CA PHE A 111 -1.45 7.67 7.13
C PHE A 111 -2.54 7.75 8.21
N ASN A 112 -3.78 7.52 7.79
CA ASN A 112 -4.92 7.32 8.68
C ASN A 112 -5.58 5.97 8.36
N ILE A 113 -6.32 5.42 9.33
CA ILE A 113 -7.17 4.25 9.11
C ILE A 113 -8.62 4.72 9.03
N ILE A 114 -9.27 4.49 7.91
CA ILE A 114 -10.68 4.87 7.70
C ILE A 114 -11.39 3.65 7.15
N ALA A 115 -12.50 3.25 7.76
CA ALA A 115 -13.24 2.06 7.32
C ALA A 115 -12.33 0.84 7.10
N GLU A 116 -11.41 0.60 8.05
CA GLU A 116 -10.47 -0.55 8.08
C GLU A 116 -9.36 -0.52 7.03
N ARG A 117 -9.24 0.57 6.25
CA ARG A 117 -8.20 0.71 5.23
C ARG A 117 -7.22 1.83 5.55
N MET A 118 -5.98 1.66 5.09
CA MET A 118 -4.93 2.67 5.17
C MET A 118 -5.11 3.74 4.09
N TYR A 119 -5.01 5.01 4.49
CA TYR A 119 -5.04 6.15 3.59
C TYR A 119 -3.88 7.13 3.84
N PRO A 120 -3.04 7.44 2.83
CA PRO A 120 -1.95 8.40 2.97
C PRO A 120 -2.47 9.82 3.24
N THR A 121 -1.99 10.48 4.30
CA THR A 121 -2.38 11.86 4.64
C THR A 121 -1.63 12.90 3.79
N LYS A 122 -1.90 14.18 4.05
CA LYS A 122 -1.11 15.29 3.50
C LYS A 122 0.37 15.16 3.90
N GLU A 123 0.64 14.82 5.16
CA GLU A 123 1.98 14.61 5.70
C GLU A 123 2.62 13.37 5.07
N GLY A 124 1.84 12.31 4.81
CA GLY A 124 2.29 11.11 4.12
C GLY A 124 2.81 11.40 2.71
N TYR A 125 1.99 12.03 1.86
CA TYR A 125 2.46 12.41 0.52
C TYR A 125 3.63 13.40 0.57
N THR A 126 3.71 14.24 1.61
CA THR A 126 4.87 15.10 1.81
C THR A 126 6.14 14.28 2.08
N ALA A 127 6.05 13.23 2.89
CA ALA A 127 7.16 12.32 3.17
C ALA A 127 7.58 11.54 1.91
N LEU A 128 6.60 11.01 1.15
CA LEU A 128 6.86 10.28 -0.09
C LEU A 128 7.54 11.16 -1.16
N LEU A 129 6.99 12.34 -1.44
CA LEU A 129 7.59 13.28 -2.40
C LEU A 129 9.00 13.72 -1.97
N ARG A 130 9.22 13.92 -0.67
CA ARG A 130 10.56 14.24 -0.13
C ARG A 130 11.54 13.08 -0.34
N LYS A 131 11.11 11.83 -0.15
CA LYS A 131 11.93 10.63 -0.36
C LYS A 131 12.35 10.50 -1.82
N LEU A 132 11.49 10.89 -2.76
CA LEU A 132 11.79 10.98 -4.19
C LEU A 132 12.66 12.19 -4.55
N GLY A 133 12.99 13.09 -3.61
CA GLY A 133 13.78 14.29 -3.89
C GLY A 133 13.02 15.38 -4.65
N VAL A 134 11.68 15.32 -4.68
CA VAL A 134 10.83 16.28 -5.38
C VAL A 134 10.73 17.57 -4.57
N LYS A 135 11.13 18.69 -5.18
CA LYS A 135 10.86 20.02 -4.63
C LYS A 135 9.61 20.57 -5.29
N TYR A 136 8.64 21.04 -4.52
CA TYR A 136 7.38 21.50 -5.08
C TYR A 136 6.81 22.71 -4.34
N PHE A 137 5.91 23.40 -5.02
CA PHE A 137 5.06 24.46 -4.50
C PHE A 137 3.65 24.23 -5.04
N ILE A 138 2.66 24.25 -4.15
CA ILE A 138 1.24 24.08 -4.51
C ILE A 138 0.52 25.37 -4.14
N ASP A 139 0.04 26.07 -5.16
CA ASP A 139 -0.85 27.21 -4.99
C ASP A 139 -2.30 26.70 -4.96
N VAL A 140 -2.92 26.76 -3.79
CA VAL A 140 -4.30 26.33 -3.56
C VAL A 140 -5.20 27.56 -3.60
N SER A 141 -6.04 27.66 -4.63
CA SER A 141 -6.99 28.77 -4.81
C SER A 141 -8.19 28.65 -3.87
N PHE A 142 -9.09 29.64 -3.92
CA PHE A 142 -10.39 29.59 -3.24
C PHE A 142 -11.36 28.62 -3.92
N ASP A 143 -12.38 28.19 -3.17
CA ASP A 143 -13.52 27.41 -3.70
C ASP A 143 -14.21 28.19 -4.82
N LYS A 144 -14.33 27.57 -6.00
CA LYS A 144 -15.07 28.08 -7.16
C LYS A 144 -16.29 27.22 -7.51
N GLY A 145 -16.57 26.19 -6.70
CA GLY A 145 -17.65 25.25 -6.93
C GLY A 145 -19.01 25.93 -6.83
N GLN A 146 -19.86 25.69 -7.83
CA GLN A 146 -21.26 26.17 -7.83
C GLN A 146 -22.21 25.11 -7.26
N THR A 147 -21.74 23.86 -7.13
CA THR A 147 -22.54 22.72 -6.68
C THR A 147 -22.69 22.72 -5.16
N ALA A 148 -23.93 22.58 -4.67
CA ALA A 148 -24.20 22.44 -3.25
C ALA A 148 -23.56 21.14 -2.70
N GLY A 149 -22.97 21.21 -1.50
CA GLY A 149 -22.32 20.06 -0.85
C GLY A 149 -20.92 19.70 -1.35
N PHE A 150 -20.40 20.38 -2.37
CA PHE A 150 -19.01 20.21 -2.83
C PHE A 150 -18.30 21.56 -3.00
N ALA A 151 -17.01 21.56 -2.74
CA ALA A 151 -16.09 22.63 -3.08
C ALA A 151 -15.22 22.17 -4.26
N GLU A 152 -15.00 23.05 -5.22
CA GLU A 152 -14.08 22.83 -6.34
C GLU A 152 -12.92 23.78 -6.17
N VAL A 153 -11.75 23.23 -5.83
CA VAL A 153 -10.59 24.01 -5.42
C VAL A 153 -9.49 23.85 -6.46
N PRO A 154 -9.30 24.83 -7.37
CA PRO A 154 -8.19 24.81 -8.31
C PRO A 154 -6.85 24.84 -7.58
N CYS A 155 -5.96 23.92 -7.94
CA CYS A 155 -4.62 23.81 -7.40
C CYS A 155 -3.61 23.89 -8.54
N LYS A 156 -2.67 24.83 -8.49
CA LYS A 156 -1.54 24.89 -9.42
C LYS A 156 -0.31 24.29 -8.75
N ILE A 157 0.24 23.25 -9.36
CA ILE A 157 1.38 22.50 -8.85
C ILE A 157 2.59 22.89 -9.69
N SER A 158 3.64 23.39 -9.05
CA SER A 158 4.94 23.66 -9.66
C SER A 158 5.99 22.81 -8.96
N TYR A 159 6.80 22.07 -9.71
CA TYR A 159 7.75 21.13 -9.12
C TYR A 159 9.08 21.07 -9.87
N THR A 160 10.10 20.55 -9.18
CA THR A 160 11.41 20.23 -9.71
C THR A 160 11.72 18.78 -9.38
N TYR A 161 11.98 17.98 -10.42
CA TYR A 161 12.33 16.56 -10.31
C TYR A 161 13.39 16.24 -11.35
N ASN A 162 14.44 15.52 -10.96
CA ASN A 162 15.60 15.20 -11.82
C ASN A 162 16.24 16.41 -12.52
N GLY A 163 16.19 17.60 -11.89
CA GLY A 163 16.74 18.84 -12.42
C GLY A 163 15.79 19.64 -13.34
N GLU A 164 14.68 19.04 -13.76
CA GLU A 164 13.69 19.70 -14.63
C GLU A 164 12.63 20.43 -13.83
N LYS A 165 12.25 21.63 -14.28
CA LYS A 165 11.17 22.43 -13.69
C LYS A 165 9.92 22.30 -14.55
N ASN A 166 8.83 21.85 -13.94
CA ASN A 166 7.55 21.63 -14.60
C ASN A 166 6.39 22.14 -13.75
N SER A 167 5.22 22.31 -14.37
CA SER A 167 4.01 22.68 -13.65
C SER A 167 2.75 22.16 -14.34
N PHE A 168 1.73 21.82 -13.57
CA PHE A 168 0.39 21.49 -14.07
C PHE A 168 -0.67 21.93 -13.06
N GLY A 169 -1.94 21.92 -13.48
CA GLY A 169 -3.07 22.28 -12.62
C GLY A 169 -4.03 21.10 -12.45
N ILE A 170 -4.65 21.01 -11.28
CA ILE A 170 -5.79 20.11 -11.03
C ILE A 170 -6.93 20.90 -10.40
N VAL A 171 -8.15 20.38 -10.48
CA VAL A 171 -9.29 20.87 -9.68
C VAL A 171 -9.61 19.82 -8.64
N ALA A 172 -9.38 20.13 -7.36
CA ALA A 172 -9.66 19.23 -6.26
C ALA A 172 -11.13 19.37 -5.84
N THR A 173 -11.93 18.33 -6.07
CA THR A 173 -13.31 18.26 -5.58
C THR A 173 -13.33 17.74 -4.14
N VAL A 174 -13.88 18.54 -3.23
CA VAL A 174 -13.91 18.25 -1.80
C VAL A 174 -15.35 18.32 -1.30
N LYS A 175 -15.83 17.28 -0.63
CA LYS A 175 -17.14 17.30 0.03
C LYS A 175 -17.14 18.34 1.16
N LYS A 176 -18.16 19.21 1.19
CA LYS A 176 -18.38 20.22 2.23
C LYS A 176 -19.69 19.94 2.96
N ASP A 177 -19.67 20.10 4.27
CA ASP A 177 -20.85 20.17 5.13
C ASP A 177 -20.92 21.55 5.80
N ASP A 178 -22.01 21.85 6.50
CA ASP A 178 -22.24 23.15 7.16
C ASP A 178 -21.18 23.50 8.22
N TYR A 179 -20.36 22.53 8.62
CA TYR A 179 -19.29 22.68 9.62
C TYR A 179 -17.88 22.69 9.00
N SER A 180 -17.78 22.56 7.67
CA SER A 180 -16.51 22.53 6.96
C SER A 180 -15.89 23.92 6.89
N SER A 181 -14.86 24.15 7.70
CA SER A 181 -14.10 25.39 7.67
C SER A 181 -13.29 25.55 6.37
N PRO A 182 -13.01 26.79 5.93
CA PRO A 182 -12.16 27.03 4.76
C PRO A 182 -10.78 26.34 4.84
N ASP A 183 -10.20 26.26 6.04
CA ASP A 183 -8.91 25.61 6.26
C ASP A 183 -8.99 24.08 6.06
N GLN A 184 -10.07 23.43 6.53
CA GLN A 184 -10.30 22.01 6.28
C GLN A 184 -10.45 21.70 4.80
N ILE A 185 -11.21 22.52 4.07
CA ILE A 185 -11.38 22.38 2.62
C ILE A 185 -10.04 22.54 1.91
N ARG A 186 -9.27 23.57 2.27
CA ARG A 186 -7.93 23.82 1.72
C ARG A 186 -6.97 22.68 2.00
N GLY A 187 -6.96 22.14 3.22
CA GLY A 187 -6.11 21.01 3.61
C GLY A 187 -6.44 19.72 2.83
N LYS A 188 -7.72 19.45 2.58
CA LYS A 188 -8.17 18.33 1.73
C LYS A 188 -7.76 18.53 0.27
N ALA A 189 -7.89 19.75 -0.25
CA ALA A 189 -7.44 20.08 -1.61
C ALA A 189 -5.93 19.94 -1.77
N GLU A 190 -5.14 20.43 -0.80
CA GLU A 190 -3.68 20.28 -0.79
C GLU A 190 -3.26 18.81 -0.78
N ARG A 191 -3.93 17.96 0.01
CA ARG A 191 -3.70 16.51 0.00
C ARG A 191 -3.93 15.90 -1.38
N ARG A 192 -5.04 16.23 -2.05
CA ARG A 192 -5.35 15.76 -3.41
C ARG A 192 -4.31 16.24 -4.44
N ALA A 193 -3.83 17.47 -4.32
CA ALA A 193 -2.75 17.99 -5.17
C ALA A 193 -1.42 17.26 -4.96
N LYS A 194 -1.06 16.94 -3.72
CA LYS A 194 0.14 16.14 -3.41
C LYS A 194 0.02 14.70 -3.92
N LYS A 195 -1.17 14.09 -3.80
CA LYS A 195 -1.48 12.79 -4.40
C LYS A 195 -1.23 12.83 -5.91
N ALA A 196 -1.89 13.75 -6.62
CA ALA A 196 -1.75 13.87 -8.06
C ALA A 196 -0.30 14.08 -8.51
N LEU A 197 0.50 14.88 -7.78
CA LEU A 197 1.92 15.03 -8.06
C LEU A 197 2.70 13.73 -7.86
N TYR A 198 2.43 13.00 -6.78
CA TYR A 198 3.10 11.74 -6.50
C TYR A 198 2.78 10.68 -7.57
N GLU A 199 1.52 10.53 -7.94
CA GLU A 199 1.06 9.60 -8.99
C GLU A 199 1.63 9.98 -10.36
N TYR A 200 1.67 11.29 -10.68
CA TYR A 200 2.29 11.77 -11.92
C TYR A 200 3.78 11.40 -12.01
N ILE A 201 4.52 11.51 -10.91
CA ILE A 201 5.96 11.24 -10.88
C ILE A 201 6.27 9.73 -10.88
N THR A 202 5.47 8.95 -10.15
CA THR A 202 5.73 7.51 -9.97
C THR A 202 5.07 6.63 -11.02
N GLY A 203 4.02 7.12 -11.70
CA GLY A 203 3.16 6.32 -12.56
C GLY A 203 2.27 5.33 -11.79
N CYS A 204 2.27 5.37 -10.46
CA CYS A 204 1.40 4.55 -9.63
C CYS A 204 0.04 5.26 -9.44
N ASP A 205 -1.06 4.53 -9.58
CA ASP A 205 -2.41 5.00 -9.22
C ASP A 205 -2.86 4.24 -7.97
N PHE A 206 -3.07 4.97 -6.87
CA PHE A 206 -3.52 4.36 -5.61
C PHE A 206 -5.05 4.32 -5.48
N GLY A 207 -5.77 4.71 -6.52
CA GLY A 207 -7.22 4.78 -6.57
C GLY A 207 -7.78 5.93 -5.74
N ASP A 208 -8.86 6.53 -6.21
CA ASP A 208 -9.70 7.41 -5.40
C ASP A 208 -10.68 6.55 -4.59
N ALA A 209 -10.16 5.78 -3.63
CA ALA A 209 -11.04 5.19 -2.63
C ALA A 209 -11.62 6.34 -1.79
N ASP A 210 -12.87 6.69 -2.06
CA ASP A 210 -13.61 7.66 -1.26
C ASP A 210 -13.57 7.21 0.21
N GLU A 211 -13.50 8.17 1.14
CA GLU A 211 -13.43 7.94 2.59
C GLU A 211 -14.71 7.24 3.14
N GLN A 212 -15.63 6.86 2.24
CA GLN A 212 -16.89 6.15 2.46
C GLN A 212 -16.96 4.76 1.78
N SER A 213 -15.88 4.29 1.15
CA SER A 213 -15.83 2.96 0.53
C SER A 213 -16.02 1.88 1.61
N GLY A 214 -17.03 1.02 1.43
CA GLY A 214 -17.30 -0.10 2.34
C GLY A 214 -16.14 -1.11 2.38
N PRO A 215 -16.13 -2.02 3.38
CA PRO A 215 -15.09 -3.03 3.51
C PRO A 215 -14.98 -3.87 2.21
N VAL A 216 -13.75 -4.23 1.80
CA VAL A 216 -13.55 -5.31 0.82
C VAL A 216 -13.87 -6.61 1.55
N GLU A 217 -14.47 -7.58 0.88
CA GLU A 217 -14.55 -8.93 1.41
C GLU A 217 -13.13 -9.48 1.62
N ASP A 218 -12.80 -9.86 2.84
CA ASP A 218 -11.56 -10.55 3.15
C ASP A 218 -11.54 -11.88 2.39
N VAL A 219 -10.65 -12.00 1.41
CA VAL A 219 -10.30 -13.31 0.86
C VAL A 219 -9.39 -13.95 1.89
N GLU A 220 -9.94 -14.87 2.69
CA GLU A 220 -9.15 -15.69 3.60
C GLU A 220 -7.97 -16.33 2.84
N TYR A 221 -6.75 -16.00 3.26
CA TYR A 221 -5.56 -16.70 2.82
C TYR A 221 -5.64 -18.14 3.33
N LYS A 222 -5.98 -19.08 2.45
CA LYS A 222 -5.76 -20.51 2.69
C LYS A 222 -4.31 -20.83 2.33
N ASP A 223 -3.57 -21.31 3.31
CA ASP A 223 -2.21 -21.78 3.13
C ASP A 223 -2.21 -23.09 2.31
N VAL A 224 -2.00 -22.98 0.99
CA VAL A 224 -2.07 -24.12 0.05
C VAL A 224 -0.78 -24.96 0.06
N THR A 225 0.22 -24.59 0.87
CA THR A 225 1.53 -25.26 0.87
C THR A 225 1.44 -26.72 1.33
N HIS A 226 0.58 -27.04 2.29
CA HIS A 226 0.44 -28.41 2.81
C HIS A 226 -0.44 -29.34 1.94
N GLU A 227 -1.39 -28.79 1.16
CA GLU A 227 -2.25 -29.59 0.27
C GLU A 227 -1.48 -30.09 -0.96
N VAL A 228 -0.57 -29.26 -1.49
CA VAL A 228 0.24 -29.62 -2.67
C VAL A 228 1.26 -30.71 -2.34
N GLU A 229 1.89 -30.69 -1.15
CA GLU A 229 2.83 -31.74 -0.75
C GLU A 229 2.15 -33.10 -0.53
N THR A 230 0.92 -33.10 0.00
CA THR A 230 0.13 -34.32 0.19
C THR A 230 -0.44 -34.87 -1.12
N GLU A 231 -0.84 -34.01 -2.06
CA GLU A 231 -1.28 -34.45 -3.40
C GLU A 231 -0.11 -34.96 -4.27
N ILE A 232 1.07 -34.35 -4.19
CA ILE A 232 2.26 -34.82 -4.90
C ILE A 232 2.73 -36.17 -4.34
N GLN A 233 2.70 -36.38 -3.01
CA GLN A 233 3.04 -37.69 -2.43
C GLN A 233 2.03 -38.78 -2.80
N ASN A 234 0.74 -38.46 -2.86
CA ASN A 234 -0.31 -39.45 -3.12
C ASN A 234 -0.45 -39.83 -4.61
N ASN A 235 -0.02 -38.97 -5.54
CA ASN A 235 -0.15 -39.20 -7.00
C ASN A 235 1.18 -39.43 -7.74
N ALA A 236 2.33 -39.35 -7.06
CA ALA A 236 3.62 -39.71 -7.65
C ALA A 236 3.79 -41.24 -7.77
N ASN A 237 3.14 -41.83 -8.79
CA ASN A 237 3.41 -43.12 -9.46
C ASN A 237 2.16 -43.83 -10.02
N THR A 238 1.07 -43.11 -10.32
CA THR A 238 -0.13 -43.72 -10.94
C THR A 238 -0.14 -43.67 -12.47
N GLY A 239 0.92 -43.15 -13.10
CA GLY A 239 1.08 -43.12 -14.56
C GLY A 239 1.70 -44.41 -15.10
N GLY A 240 1.00 -45.08 -16.02
CA GLY A 240 1.47 -46.31 -16.67
C GLY A 240 2.78 -46.11 -17.45
N THR A 241 3.60 -47.16 -17.48
CA THR A 241 4.91 -47.22 -18.15
C THR A 241 4.78 -46.85 -19.62
N LEU A 242 5.48 -45.79 -20.04
CA LEU A 242 5.64 -45.43 -21.46
C LEU A 242 6.71 -46.33 -22.07
N ASP A 243 6.29 -47.24 -22.94
CA ASP A 243 7.16 -48.11 -23.75
C ASP A 243 7.78 -47.31 -24.90
N PHE A 244 9.10 -47.15 -24.88
CA PHE A 244 9.84 -46.50 -25.97
C PHE A 244 10.26 -47.55 -27.00
N GLY A 245 9.39 -47.75 -27.99
CA GLY A 245 9.64 -48.61 -29.15
C GLY A 245 10.94 -48.25 -29.89
N GLN A 246 11.66 -49.29 -30.31
CA GLN A 246 12.99 -49.26 -30.92
C GLN A 246 13.07 -48.36 -32.17
N ALA A 247 14.16 -47.63 -32.28
CA ALA A 247 14.50 -46.78 -33.43
C ALA A 247 14.93 -47.63 -34.64
N GLU A 248 14.19 -47.55 -35.75
CA GLU A 248 14.65 -48.02 -37.05
C GLU A 248 15.45 -46.94 -37.79
N THR A 249 16.61 -47.36 -38.30
CA THR A 249 17.61 -46.54 -38.99
C THR A 249 17.40 -46.48 -40.50
N ASN A 250 17.80 -45.33 -41.07
CA ASN A 250 18.34 -45.09 -42.42
C ASN A 250 17.40 -44.99 -43.64
N GLY A 251 17.57 -43.89 -44.39
CA GLY A 251 17.55 -43.99 -45.86
C GLY A 251 17.06 -42.79 -46.69
N THR A 252 17.98 -41.87 -47.00
CA THR A 252 18.19 -41.22 -48.32
C THR A 252 17.31 -40.07 -48.86
N LYS A 253 18.03 -38.96 -49.08
CA LYS A 253 18.05 -38.04 -50.24
C LYS A 253 17.00 -36.91 -50.37
N GLN A 254 17.44 -35.70 -50.03
CA GLN A 254 17.11 -34.48 -50.79
C GLN A 254 17.89 -34.44 -52.13
N PRO A 255 17.52 -33.59 -53.10
CA PRO A 255 18.03 -32.22 -53.08
C PRO A 255 17.02 -31.10 -53.40
N LEU A 256 17.36 -29.94 -52.82
CA LEU A 256 17.06 -28.55 -53.15
C LEU A 256 16.51 -28.24 -54.55
N LYS A 257 15.53 -27.33 -54.60
CA LYS A 257 15.36 -26.38 -55.71
C LYS A 257 15.65 -24.95 -55.20
N THR A 258 16.58 -24.30 -55.91
CA THR A 258 17.09 -22.94 -55.78
C THR A 258 16.09 -21.85 -56.22
N PRO A 259 16.32 -20.58 -55.83
CA PRO A 259 15.49 -19.43 -56.22
C PRO A 259 15.96 -18.80 -57.55
N GLY A 260 15.04 -18.13 -58.26
CA GLY A 260 15.33 -17.09 -59.26
C GLY A 260 14.53 -17.17 -60.56
N PHE A 261 13.56 -16.27 -60.72
CA PHE A 261 13.55 -15.17 -61.71
C PHE A 261 12.50 -14.12 -61.28
#